data_AF-A0A6M4MAG7-F1
#
_entry.id   AF-A0A6M4MAG7-F1
#
_cell.length_a   1.000
_cell.length_b   1.000
_cell.length_c   1.000
_cell.angle_alpha   90.00
_cell.angle_beta   90.00
_cell.angle_gamma   90.00
#
_symmetry.space_group_name_H-M   'P 1'
#
loop_
_entity.id
_entity.type
_entity.pdbx_description
1 polymer ?
#
loop_
_entity_poly.entity_id
_entity_poly.type
_entity_poly.pdbx_seq_one_letter_code
_entity_poly.pdbx_strand_id
1 'polypeptide(L)'
;MKSLWYTLKPEFLSVEEYRSHLTAGGMAKIFFISGTAPVNFINRRKIEGRPVRANINSNGHRLFKVSDVIAAAKASAKKITPPIAGFEERENAENRIADLRAIEQQLETSIDELKSKLSSLELAQAADCKLGFALLSQEALAKSASRSIPKSGVYFLLQDDEVVYVGQGTSVLTRIGNHIADPEKEFNGYCFIECEPESMNLLESVYIHLFAPKHNGRIGRNMDRIRAPLSMSAINEAFGITVDKVA
;
A
#
# COMPACT_ATOMS: atom_id res chain seq x y z
N MET A 1 -46.30 -8.78 59.31
CA MET A 1 -46.80 -8.94 57.94
C MET A 1 -45.64 -9.28 57.01
N LYS A 2 -45.56 -10.53 56.50
CA LYS A 2 -44.60 -10.87 55.44
C LYS A 2 -45.06 -10.15 54.17
N SER A 3 -44.28 -9.18 53.72
CA SER A 3 -44.55 -8.38 52.53
C SER A 3 -44.68 -9.27 51.28
N LEU A 4 -45.65 -8.98 50.41
CA LEU A 4 -46.10 -9.80 49.25
C LEU A 4 -44.98 -10.29 48.30
N TRP A 5 -43.77 -9.72 48.35
CA TRP A 5 -42.65 -10.14 47.51
C TRP A 5 -42.03 -11.49 47.90
N TYR A 6 -42.25 -11.97 49.14
CA TYR A 6 -41.72 -13.26 49.61
C TYR A 6 -42.34 -14.47 48.88
N THR A 7 -43.56 -14.33 48.35
CA THR A 7 -44.29 -15.43 47.68
C THR A 7 -43.83 -15.67 46.24
N LEU A 8 -43.15 -14.69 45.63
CA LEU A 8 -42.73 -14.74 44.22
C LEU A 8 -41.26 -15.15 44.02
N LYS A 9 -40.41 -15.04 45.04
CA LYS A 9 -38.99 -15.45 44.98
C LYS A 9 -38.86 -16.98 45.07
N PRO A 10 -38.19 -17.66 44.11
CA PRO A 10 -37.78 -19.05 44.26
C PRO A 10 -36.90 -19.25 45.51
N GLU A 11 -37.01 -20.40 46.17
CA GLU A 11 -36.28 -20.68 47.42
C GLU A 11 -34.77 -20.71 47.21
N PHE A 12 -34.31 -21.27 46.08
CA PHE A 12 -32.89 -21.44 45.74
C PHE A 12 -32.16 -20.15 45.33
N LEU A 13 -32.86 -19.02 45.15
CA LEU A 13 -32.24 -17.73 44.82
C LEU A 13 -32.00 -16.90 46.08
N SER A 14 -30.84 -16.27 46.20
CA SER A 14 -30.59 -15.25 47.23
C SER A 14 -31.45 -13.99 47.01
N VAL A 15 -31.55 -13.15 48.04
CA VAL A 15 -32.30 -11.88 47.94
C VAL A 15 -31.56 -10.90 47.04
N GLU A 16 -30.23 -10.92 47.07
CA GLU A 16 -29.35 -10.12 46.20
C GLU A 16 -29.55 -10.50 44.73
N GLU A 17 -29.49 -11.79 44.39
CA GLU A 17 -29.69 -12.29 43.02
C GLU A 17 -31.10 -11.94 42.51
N TYR A 18 -32.13 -12.12 43.35
CA TYR A 18 -33.51 -11.81 42.96
C TYR A 18 -33.74 -10.32 42.63
N ARG A 19 -32.97 -9.42 43.26
CA ARG A 19 -33.06 -7.96 43.06
C ARG A 19 -32.07 -7.43 42.03
N SER A 20 -31.13 -8.26 41.60
CA SER A 20 -30.07 -7.86 40.67
C SER A 20 -30.59 -7.54 39.27
N HIS A 21 -29.80 -6.73 38.55
CA HIS A 21 -30.00 -6.46 37.13
C HIS A 21 -28.90 -7.18 36.35
N LEU A 22 -29.30 -8.19 35.58
CA LEU A 22 -28.37 -9.06 34.84
C LEU A 22 -28.67 -9.03 33.36
N THR A 23 -27.67 -9.34 32.55
CA THR A 23 -27.88 -9.65 31.14
C THR A 23 -28.70 -10.94 31.02
N ALA A 24 -29.36 -11.14 29.88
CA ALA A 24 -30.14 -12.36 29.64
C ALA A 24 -29.29 -13.65 29.73
N GLY A 25 -28.01 -13.58 29.35
CA GLY A 25 -27.03 -14.67 29.54
C GLY A 25 -26.60 -14.84 30.99
N GLY A 26 -26.34 -13.75 31.71
CA GLY A 26 -25.98 -13.80 33.13
C GLY A 26 -27.06 -14.44 34.02
N MET A 27 -28.33 -14.37 33.63
CA MET A 27 -29.42 -15.05 34.34
C MET A 27 -29.37 -16.58 34.24
N ALA A 28 -28.78 -17.13 33.18
CA ALA A 28 -28.69 -18.59 33.01
C ALA A 28 -27.79 -19.24 34.07
N LYS A 29 -26.90 -18.47 34.69
CA LYS A 29 -26.04 -18.90 35.81
C LYS A 29 -26.81 -19.15 37.10
N ILE A 30 -27.98 -18.51 37.25
CA ILE A 30 -28.73 -18.50 38.52
C ILE A 30 -30.10 -19.18 38.43
N PHE A 31 -30.74 -19.27 37.26
CA PHE A 31 -31.99 -20.03 37.10
C PHE A 31 -32.31 -20.37 35.64
N PHE A 32 -33.21 -21.34 35.45
CA PHE A 32 -33.78 -21.74 34.16
C PHE A 32 -35.31 -21.61 34.17
N ILE A 33 -35.89 -21.43 32.98
CA ILE A 33 -37.34 -21.34 32.76
C ILE A 33 -37.77 -22.53 31.92
N SER A 34 -38.55 -23.44 32.51
CA SER A 34 -39.03 -24.67 31.86
C SER A 34 -37.91 -25.46 31.18
N GLY A 35 -36.74 -25.58 31.82
CA GLY A 35 -35.57 -26.29 31.29
C GLY A 35 -34.78 -25.53 30.21
N THR A 36 -35.14 -24.28 29.91
CA THR A 36 -34.43 -23.44 28.93
C THR A 36 -33.81 -22.21 29.58
N ALA A 37 -32.71 -21.72 29.00
CA ALA A 37 -32.04 -20.51 29.48
C ALA A 37 -32.99 -19.29 29.41
N PRO A 38 -32.94 -18.35 30.37
CA PRO A 38 -33.84 -17.20 30.42
C PRO A 38 -33.84 -16.34 29.16
N VAL A 39 -32.71 -16.29 28.43
CA VAL A 39 -32.59 -15.59 27.14
C VAL A 39 -33.65 -16.03 26.10
N ASN A 40 -33.95 -17.32 26.03
CA ASN A 40 -34.94 -17.85 25.08
C ASN A 40 -36.35 -17.39 25.42
N PHE A 41 -36.68 -17.36 26.70
CA PHE A 41 -37.96 -16.86 27.18
C PHE A 41 -38.13 -15.35 26.90
N ILE A 42 -37.10 -14.55 27.17
CA ILE A 42 -37.10 -13.09 26.93
C ILE A 42 -37.25 -12.79 25.44
N ASN A 43 -36.50 -13.49 24.58
CA ASN A 43 -36.60 -13.32 23.13
C ASN A 43 -37.98 -13.71 22.60
N ARG A 44 -38.54 -14.84 23.09
CA ARG A 44 -39.89 -15.25 22.71
C ARG A 44 -40.95 -14.22 23.12
N ARG A 45 -40.86 -13.68 24.35
CA ARG A 45 -41.73 -12.60 24.85
C ARG A 45 -41.68 -11.35 23.98
N LYS A 46 -40.49 -11.00 23.47
CA LYS A 46 -40.32 -9.88 22.53
C LYS A 46 -41.06 -10.14 21.21
N ILE A 47 -40.94 -11.35 20.66
CA ILE A 47 -41.63 -11.75 19.42
C ILE A 47 -43.16 -11.75 19.61
N GLU A 48 -43.64 -12.22 20.77
CA GLU A 48 -45.07 -12.23 21.15
C GLU A 48 -45.65 -10.83 21.45
N GLY A 49 -44.88 -9.75 21.27
CA GLY A 49 -45.32 -8.37 21.52
C GLY A 49 -45.46 -8.02 23.01
N ARG A 50 -44.91 -8.84 23.92
CA ARG A 50 -44.96 -8.65 25.38
C ARG A 50 -43.56 -8.57 25.99
N PRO A 51 -42.72 -7.61 25.59
CA PRO A 51 -41.33 -7.54 26.01
C PRO A 51 -41.21 -7.33 27.53
N VAL A 52 -40.18 -7.93 28.13
CA VAL A 52 -39.80 -7.64 29.52
C VAL A 52 -39.01 -6.33 29.55
N ARG A 53 -39.25 -5.49 30.56
CA ARG A 53 -38.53 -4.22 30.74
C ARG A 53 -37.04 -4.47 30.93
N ALA A 54 -36.22 -3.68 30.26
CA ALA A 54 -34.77 -3.72 30.35
C ALA A 54 -34.21 -2.30 30.46
N ASN A 55 -33.16 -2.16 31.27
CA ASN A 55 -32.31 -0.98 31.29
C ASN A 55 -31.11 -1.21 30.35
N ILE A 56 -30.50 -0.15 29.86
CA ILE A 56 -29.28 -0.23 29.04
C ILE A 56 -28.11 0.25 29.91
N ASN A 57 -27.03 -0.53 29.96
CA ASN A 57 -25.82 -0.12 30.68
C ASN A 57 -24.92 0.78 29.80
N SER A 58 -23.82 1.28 30.38
CA SER A 58 -22.81 2.09 29.67
C SER A 58 -22.24 1.43 28.41
N ASN A 59 -22.24 0.11 28.36
CA ASN A 59 -21.70 -0.70 27.26
C ASN A 59 -22.79 -1.08 26.23
N GLY A 60 -23.98 -0.50 26.32
CA GLY A 60 -25.10 -0.77 25.39
C GLY A 60 -25.82 -2.11 25.61
N HIS A 61 -25.48 -2.88 26.64
CA HIS A 61 -26.11 -4.16 26.94
C HIS A 61 -27.43 -3.99 27.69
N ARG A 62 -28.44 -4.79 27.31
CA ARG A 62 -29.74 -4.85 28.01
C ARG A 62 -29.62 -5.63 29.32
N LEU A 63 -29.89 -4.95 30.42
CA LEU A 63 -29.99 -5.50 31.76
C LEU A 63 -31.46 -5.66 32.14
N PHE A 64 -31.84 -6.86 32.53
CA PHE A 64 -33.18 -7.20 32.97
C PHE A 64 -33.16 -7.39 34.48
N LYS A 65 -34.22 -6.92 35.16
CA LYS A 65 -34.38 -7.17 36.58
C LYS A 65 -34.84 -8.62 36.78
N VAL A 66 -34.12 -9.39 37.60
CA VAL A 66 -34.40 -10.81 37.82
C VAL A 66 -35.84 -11.04 38.30
N SER A 67 -36.32 -10.21 39.23
CA SER A 67 -37.71 -10.25 39.72
C SER A 67 -38.75 -10.15 38.61
N ASP A 68 -38.52 -9.29 37.61
CA ASP A 68 -39.49 -8.99 36.56
C ASP A 68 -39.57 -10.13 35.55
N VAL A 69 -38.43 -10.76 35.25
CA VAL A 69 -38.35 -11.95 34.40
C VAL A 69 -39.03 -13.15 35.07
N ILE A 70 -38.82 -13.35 36.38
CA ILE A 70 -39.46 -14.43 37.14
C ILE A 70 -40.97 -14.20 37.26
N ALA A 71 -41.41 -12.97 37.56
CA ALA A 71 -42.83 -12.62 37.60
C ALA A 71 -43.50 -12.85 36.25
N ALA A 72 -42.84 -12.45 35.16
CA ALA A 72 -43.28 -12.73 33.80
C ALA A 72 -43.41 -14.24 33.56
N ALA A 73 -42.37 -15.03 33.83
CA ALA A 73 -42.38 -16.47 33.61
C ALA A 73 -43.50 -17.18 34.40
N LYS A 74 -43.71 -16.81 35.67
CA LYS A 74 -44.80 -17.34 36.50
C LYS A 74 -46.18 -16.95 35.96
N ALA A 75 -46.36 -15.72 35.48
CA ALA A 75 -47.60 -15.27 34.83
C ALA A 75 -47.89 -16.04 33.53
N SER A 76 -46.86 -16.57 32.86
CA SER A 76 -46.98 -17.48 31.71
C SER A 76 -47.04 -18.96 32.10
N ALA A 77 -47.31 -19.28 33.37
CA ALA A 77 -47.36 -20.65 33.92
C ALA A 77 -46.07 -21.47 33.65
N LYS A 78 -44.91 -20.82 33.55
CA LYS A 78 -43.62 -21.49 33.37
C LYS A 78 -42.97 -21.80 34.71
N LYS A 79 -42.34 -22.97 34.80
CA LYS A 79 -41.62 -23.43 36.00
C LYS A 79 -40.24 -22.80 36.05
N ILE A 80 -39.83 -22.32 37.23
CA ILE A 80 -38.49 -21.81 37.49
C ILE A 80 -37.70 -22.91 38.19
N THR A 81 -36.53 -23.26 37.65
CA THR A 81 -35.66 -24.33 38.18
C THR A 81 -34.26 -23.80 38.43
N PRO A 82 -33.48 -24.44 39.34
CA PRO A 82 -32.08 -24.09 39.55
C PRO A 82 -31.25 -24.25 38.25
N PRO A 83 -30.05 -23.66 38.19
CA PRO A 83 -29.14 -23.84 37.08
C PRO A 83 -28.82 -25.32 36.85
N ILE A 84 -28.67 -25.68 35.58
CA ILE A 84 -28.28 -27.05 35.20
C ILE A 84 -26.82 -27.24 35.61
N ALA A 85 -26.51 -28.35 36.29
CA ALA A 85 -25.15 -28.70 36.67
C ALA A 85 -24.23 -28.75 35.43
N GLY A 86 -23.07 -28.12 35.50
CA GLY A 86 -22.13 -28.07 34.39
C GLY A 86 -22.41 -26.99 33.34
N PHE A 87 -23.41 -26.12 33.52
CA PHE A 87 -23.76 -25.09 32.53
C PHE A 87 -22.62 -24.08 32.32
N GLU A 88 -22.04 -23.57 33.41
CA GLU A 88 -20.96 -22.57 33.33
C GLU A 88 -19.70 -23.16 32.70
N GLU A 89 -19.35 -24.41 33.04
CA GLU A 89 -18.21 -25.11 32.46
C GLU A 89 -18.40 -25.35 30.96
N ARG A 90 -19.61 -25.71 30.53
CA ARG A 90 -19.94 -25.89 29.11
C ARG A 90 -19.91 -24.58 28.35
N GLU A 91 -20.53 -23.53 28.87
CA GLU A 91 -20.52 -22.19 28.27
C GLU A 91 -19.08 -21.67 28.13
N ASN A 92 -18.26 -21.84 29.17
CA ASN A 92 -16.84 -21.48 29.12
C ASN A 92 -16.05 -22.32 28.10
N ALA A 93 -16.31 -23.62 28.00
CA ALA A 93 -15.65 -24.47 27.03
C ALA A 93 -16.04 -24.10 25.59
N GLU A 94 -17.31 -23.81 25.33
CA GLU A 94 -17.81 -23.36 24.02
C GLU A 94 -17.18 -22.04 23.59
N ASN A 95 -17.09 -21.07 24.51
CA ASN A 95 -16.41 -19.80 24.25
C ASN A 95 -14.93 -20.01 23.91
N ARG A 96 -14.22 -20.86 24.66
CA ARG A 96 -12.80 -21.18 24.38
C ARG A 96 -12.63 -21.88 23.03
N ILE A 97 -13.55 -22.77 22.65
CA ILE A 97 -13.54 -23.41 21.33
C ILE A 97 -13.75 -22.37 20.22
N ALA A 98 -14.66 -21.42 20.42
CA ALA A 98 -14.89 -20.34 19.46
C ALA A 98 -13.63 -19.47 19.29
N ASP A 99 -12.97 -19.10 20.39
CA ASP A 99 -11.72 -18.33 20.37
C ASP A 99 -10.60 -19.10 19.65
N LEU A 100 -10.44 -20.40 19.96
CA LEU A 100 -9.44 -21.26 19.32
C LEU A 100 -9.66 -21.37 17.81
N ARG A 101 -10.91 -21.51 17.36
CA ARG A 101 -11.26 -21.53 15.92
C ARG A 101 -10.95 -20.22 15.23
N ALA A 102 -11.18 -19.09 15.90
CA ALA A 102 -10.84 -17.78 15.34
C ALA A 102 -9.31 -17.63 15.17
N ILE A 103 -8.53 -18.12 16.14
CA ILE A 103 -7.07 -18.13 16.07
C ILE A 103 -6.58 -19.06 14.94
N GLU A 104 -7.16 -20.26 14.83
CA GLU A 104 -6.83 -21.22 13.76
C GLU A 104 -7.02 -20.58 12.37
N GLN A 105 -8.16 -19.92 12.14
CA GLN A 105 -8.45 -19.23 10.89
C GLN A 105 -7.45 -18.10 10.58
N GLN A 106 -7.03 -17.34 11.60
CA GLN A 106 -6.01 -16.29 11.46
C GLN A 106 -4.64 -16.86 11.09
N LEU A 107 -4.27 -17.99 11.71
CA LEU A 107 -3.01 -18.67 11.42
C LEU A 107 -3.01 -19.24 10.00
N GLU A 108 -4.11 -19.86 9.55
CA GLU A 108 -4.24 -20.35 8.17
C GLU A 108 -4.05 -19.22 7.15
N THR A 109 -4.71 -18.09 7.36
CA THR A 109 -4.57 -16.91 6.49
C THR A 109 -3.12 -16.42 6.44
N SER A 110 -2.47 -16.35 7.60
CA SER A 110 -1.06 -15.92 7.70
C SER A 110 -0.11 -16.90 7.00
N ILE A 111 -0.37 -18.21 7.10
CA ILE A 111 0.41 -19.23 6.41
C ILE A 111 0.31 -19.06 4.89
N ASP A 112 -0.88 -18.81 4.37
CA ASP A 112 -1.08 -18.64 2.93
C ASP A 112 -0.39 -17.38 2.40
N GLU A 113 -0.45 -16.28 3.15
CA GLU A 113 0.31 -15.06 2.83
C GLU A 113 1.82 -15.32 2.81
N LEU A 114 2.35 -16.05 3.80
CA LEU A 114 3.77 -16.37 3.88
C LEU A 114 4.21 -17.30 2.75
N LYS A 115 3.39 -18.28 2.37
CA LYS A 115 3.66 -19.15 1.22
C LYS A 115 3.72 -18.36 -0.09
N SER A 116 2.80 -17.41 -0.29
CA SER A 116 2.81 -16.53 -1.45
C SER A 116 4.11 -15.69 -1.52
N LYS A 117 4.52 -15.11 -0.39
CA LYS A 117 5.79 -14.37 -0.29
C LYS A 117 6.99 -15.26 -0.58
N LEU A 118 7.03 -16.47 -0.02
CA LEU A 118 8.12 -17.42 -0.25
C LEU A 118 8.26 -17.76 -1.73
N SER A 119 7.15 -18.08 -2.42
CA SER A 119 7.17 -18.37 -3.85
C SER A 119 7.72 -17.22 -4.69
N SER A 120 7.40 -15.97 -4.33
CA SER A 120 7.95 -14.79 -5.01
C SER A 120 9.47 -14.62 -4.81
N LEU A 121 9.99 -14.98 -3.63
CA LEU A 121 11.42 -14.91 -3.33
C LEU A 121 12.19 -16.04 -4.03
N GLU A 122 11.63 -17.24 -4.09
CA GLU A 122 12.21 -18.36 -4.84
C GLU A 122 12.34 -18.03 -6.33
N LEU A 123 11.34 -17.35 -6.91
CA LEU A 123 11.41 -16.88 -8.29
C LEU A 123 12.53 -15.85 -8.48
N ALA A 124 12.66 -14.88 -7.58
CA ALA A 124 13.72 -13.88 -7.64
C ALA A 124 15.12 -14.53 -7.57
N GLN A 125 15.32 -15.47 -6.65
CA GLN A 125 16.58 -16.20 -6.52
C GLN A 125 16.90 -17.02 -7.77
N ALA A 126 15.91 -17.73 -8.33
CA ALA A 126 16.10 -18.50 -9.56
C ALA A 126 16.45 -17.60 -10.76
N ALA A 127 15.88 -16.40 -10.83
CA ALA A 127 16.18 -15.42 -11.85
C ALA A 127 17.62 -14.88 -11.73
N ASP A 128 18.07 -14.56 -10.52
CA ASP A 128 19.44 -14.10 -10.27
C ASP A 128 20.47 -15.13 -10.75
N CYS A 129 20.26 -16.40 -10.43
CA CYS A 129 21.13 -17.50 -10.87
C CYS A 129 21.16 -17.66 -12.40
N LYS A 130 20.04 -17.41 -13.10
CA LYS A 130 19.97 -17.54 -14.56
C LYS A 130 20.50 -16.34 -15.33
N LEU A 131 20.30 -15.12 -14.82
CA LEU A 131 20.63 -13.88 -15.52
C LEU A 131 22.06 -13.41 -15.26
N GLY A 132 22.71 -13.92 -14.20
CA GLY A 132 24.08 -13.55 -13.85
C GLY A 132 24.20 -12.17 -13.19
N PHE A 133 23.08 -11.54 -12.84
CA PHE A 133 23.01 -10.33 -12.04
C PHE A 133 21.79 -10.37 -11.13
N ALA A 134 21.87 -9.68 -9.99
CA ALA A 134 20.77 -9.61 -9.04
C ALA A 134 19.63 -8.71 -9.56
N LEU A 135 18.39 -9.17 -9.43
CA LEU A 135 17.22 -8.35 -9.68
C LEU A 135 17.11 -7.23 -8.64
N LEU A 136 16.87 -6.01 -9.12
CA LEU A 136 16.67 -4.85 -8.26
C LEU A 136 15.28 -4.90 -7.63
N SER A 137 15.20 -4.58 -6.33
CA SER A 137 13.91 -4.37 -5.66
C SER A 137 13.18 -3.16 -6.23
N GLN A 138 11.86 -3.10 -6.03
CA GLN A 138 11.07 -1.93 -6.42
C GLN A 138 11.63 -0.63 -5.83
N GLU A 139 12.11 -0.68 -4.59
CA GLU A 139 12.71 0.48 -3.91
C GLU A 139 14.04 0.89 -4.55
N ALA A 140 14.88 -0.08 -4.92
CA ALA A 140 16.14 0.18 -5.61
C ALA A 140 15.89 0.79 -6.99
N LEU A 141 14.93 0.24 -7.75
CA LEU A 141 14.49 0.78 -9.04
C LEU A 141 13.98 2.22 -8.91
N ALA A 142 13.15 2.48 -7.89
CA ALA A 142 12.64 3.82 -7.62
C ALA A 142 13.74 4.83 -7.26
N LYS A 143 14.79 4.39 -6.55
CA LYS A 143 15.97 5.22 -6.24
C LYS A 143 16.86 5.46 -7.46
N SER A 144 17.01 4.46 -8.34
CA SER A 144 17.79 4.58 -9.58
C SER A 144 17.04 5.30 -10.70
N ALA A 145 15.73 5.48 -10.56
CA ALA A 145 14.91 6.15 -11.56
C ALA A 145 15.33 7.62 -11.68
N SER A 146 16.04 7.94 -12.76
CA SER A 146 16.14 9.33 -13.23
C SER A 146 14.73 9.76 -13.61
N ARG A 147 14.15 10.71 -12.85
CA ARG A 147 12.87 11.32 -13.22
C ARG A 147 13.08 11.95 -14.60
N SER A 148 12.33 11.44 -15.57
CA SER A 148 12.45 11.68 -17.01
C SER A 148 12.35 13.17 -17.35
N ILE A 149 13.44 13.90 -17.17
CA ILE A 149 13.70 15.12 -17.93
C ILE A 149 14.47 14.64 -19.17
N PRO A 150 13.96 14.90 -20.38
CA PRO A 150 14.73 14.68 -21.59
C PRO A 150 16.08 15.36 -21.41
N LYS A 151 17.16 14.57 -21.51
CA LYS A 151 18.52 15.08 -21.33
C LYS A 151 18.82 15.98 -22.53
N SER A 152 18.69 17.29 -22.33
CA SER A 152 19.14 18.29 -23.28
C SER A 152 20.66 18.34 -23.28
N GLY A 153 21.25 18.56 -24.44
CA GLY A 153 22.69 18.62 -24.52
C GLY A 153 23.26 18.53 -25.92
N VAL A 154 24.58 18.36 -25.94
CA VAL A 154 25.38 18.19 -27.15
C VAL A 154 25.84 16.73 -27.22
N TYR A 155 25.59 16.08 -28.35
CA TYR A 155 26.00 14.71 -28.62
C TYR A 155 27.07 14.66 -29.70
N PHE A 156 27.87 13.60 -29.63
CA PHE A 156 29.00 13.32 -30.49
C PHE A 156 28.76 11.96 -31.12
N LEU A 157 28.87 11.86 -32.44
CA LEU A 157 28.96 10.57 -33.12
C LEU A 157 30.43 10.30 -33.41
N LEU A 158 30.85 9.07 -33.14
CA LEU A 158 32.23 8.63 -33.25
C LEU A 158 32.33 7.51 -34.28
N GLN A 159 33.36 7.58 -35.11
CA GLN A 159 33.83 6.45 -35.89
C GLN A 159 35.18 6.05 -35.30
N ASP A 160 35.21 4.88 -34.66
CA ASP A 160 36.34 4.43 -33.84
C ASP A 160 36.61 5.45 -32.72
N ASP A 161 37.80 6.06 -32.69
CA ASP A 161 38.20 7.07 -31.70
C ASP A 161 38.07 8.52 -32.20
N GLU A 162 37.50 8.74 -33.40
CA GLU A 162 37.37 10.07 -34.01
C GLU A 162 35.94 10.62 -33.95
N VAL A 163 35.79 11.88 -33.51
CA VAL A 163 34.50 12.58 -33.55
C VAL A 163 34.18 12.98 -34.99
N VAL A 164 33.17 12.33 -35.58
CA VAL A 164 32.77 12.54 -36.97
C VAL A 164 31.58 13.48 -37.13
N TYR A 165 30.80 13.67 -36.06
CA TYR A 165 29.67 14.61 -36.03
C TYR A 165 29.44 15.14 -34.61
N VAL A 166 29.08 16.41 -34.51
CA VAL A 166 28.62 17.06 -33.28
C VAL A 166 27.24 17.66 -33.56
N GLY A 167 26.28 17.43 -32.67
CA GLY A 167 24.97 18.05 -32.78
C GLY A 167 24.35 18.28 -31.41
N GLN A 168 23.23 18.99 -31.38
CA GLN A 168 22.49 19.27 -30.15
C GLN A 168 21.04 18.76 -30.20
N GLY A 169 20.41 18.63 -29.04
CA GLY A 169 19.00 18.33 -28.94
C GLY A 169 18.45 18.49 -27.53
N THR A 170 17.18 18.86 -27.43
CA THR A 170 16.43 18.84 -26.16
C THR A 170 16.13 17.42 -25.68
N SER A 171 16.18 16.44 -26.60
CA SER A 171 16.20 15.01 -26.30
C SER A 171 17.34 14.36 -27.08
N VAL A 172 18.52 14.29 -26.46
CA VAL A 172 19.74 13.79 -27.11
C VAL A 172 19.57 12.37 -27.64
N LEU A 173 18.99 11.46 -26.84
CA LEU A 173 18.80 10.06 -27.23
C LEU A 173 17.90 9.89 -28.46
N THR A 174 16.85 10.72 -28.59
CA THR A 174 16.00 10.72 -29.78
C THR A 174 16.77 11.13 -31.03
N ARG A 175 17.65 12.14 -30.92
CA ARG A 175 18.47 12.60 -32.05
C ARG A 175 19.49 11.56 -32.48
N ILE A 176 20.14 10.90 -31.53
CA ILE A 176 21.06 9.78 -31.81
C ILE A 176 20.31 8.65 -32.50
N GLY A 177 19.14 8.26 -31.99
CA GLY A 177 18.30 7.23 -32.61
C GLY A 177 17.93 7.54 -34.07
N ASN A 178 17.65 8.81 -34.39
CA ASN A 178 17.40 9.22 -35.77
C ASN A 178 18.64 9.09 -36.67
N HIS A 179 19.85 9.34 -36.16
CA HIS A 179 21.08 9.11 -36.93
C HIS A 179 21.40 7.63 -37.09
N ILE A 180 21.08 6.78 -36.11
CA ILE A 180 21.22 5.31 -36.26
C ILE A 180 20.37 4.80 -37.43
N ALA A 181 19.20 5.41 -37.65
CA ALA A 181 18.32 5.08 -38.77
C ALA A 181 18.70 5.76 -40.09
N ASP A 182 19.63 6.72 -40.09
CA ASP A 182 20.07 7.50 -41.24
C ASP A 182 21.37 6.91 -41.82
N PRO A 183 21.35 6.28 -43.01
CA PRO A 183 22.54 5.67 -43.59
C PRO A 183 23.57 6.68 -44.13
N GLU A 184 23.26 7.99 -44.16
CA GLU A 184 24.17 9.01 -44.70
C GLU A 184 25.38 9.31 -43.79
N LYS A 185 25.32 8.94 -42.50
CA LYS A 185 26.39 9.18 -41.53
C LYS A 185 26.92 7.86 -40.97
N GLU A 186 28.18 7.58 -41.24
CA GLU A 186 28.86 6.40 -40.71
C GLU A 186 29.45 6.71 -39.33
N PHE A 187 29.02 5.93 -38.32
CA PHE A 187 29.53 5.99 -36.95
C PHE A 187 29.31 4.64 -36.25
N ASN A 188 30.16 4.30 -35.27
CA ASN A 188 30.06 3.09 -34.45
C ASN A 188 29.98 3.37 -32.94
N GLY A 189 30.11 4.63 -32.53
CA GLY A 189 30.02 5.07 -31.15
C GLY A 189 29.29 6.40 -30.99
N TYR A 190 28.83 6.69 -29.78
CA TYR A 190 28.31 8.00 -29.42
C TYR A 190 28.59 8.32 -27.94
N CYS A 191 28.69 9.61 -27.64
CA CYS A 191 28.64 10.11 -26.27
C CYS A 191 27.89 11.45 -26.25
N PHE A 192 27.59 11.98 -25.06
CA PHE A 192 26.94 13.29 -24.94
C PHE A 192 27.28 13.98 -23.64
N ILE A 193 27.16 15.31 -23.66
CA ILE A 193 27.31 16.20 -22.53
C ILE A 193 25.96 16.87 -22.29
N GLU A 194 25.40 16.64 -21.10
CA GLU A 194 24.18 17.33 -20.65
C GLU A 194 24.47 18.80 -20.42
N CYS A 195 23.62 19.66 -20.96
CA CYS A 195 23.65 21.09 -20.67
C CYS A 195 22.28 21.73 -20.87
N GLU A 196 22.10 22.88 -20.23
CA GLU A 196 20.88 23.67 -20.34
C GLU A 196 20.70 24.21 -21.78
N PRO A 197 19.45 24.39 -22.25
CA PRO A 197 19.16 24.82 -23.61
C PRO A 197 19.89 26.08 -24.06
N GLU A 198 20.11 27.02 -23.13
CA GLU A 198 20.77 28.30 -23.38
C GLU A 198 22.26 28.13 -23.70
N SER A 199 22.88 27.06 -23.20
CA SER A 199 24.31 26.76 -23.39
C SER A 199 24.59 25.87 -24.61
N MET A 200 23.57 25.21 -25.17
CA MET A 200 23.77 24.20 -26.22
C MET A 200 24.43 24.78 -27.48
N ASN A 201 23.96 25.93 -27.98
CA ASN A 201 24.52 26.55 -29.19
C ASN A 201 26.01 26.90 -29.01
N LEU A 202 26.39 27.40 -27.84
CA LEU A 202 27.77 27.75 -27.53
C LEU A 202 28.63 26.49 -27.45
N LEU A 203 28.20 25.48 -26.68
CA LEU A 203 28.92 24.23 -26.50
C LEU A 203 29.09 23.46 -27.81
N GLU A 204 28.02 23.32 -28.60
CA GLU A 204 28.04 22.70 -29.93
C GLU A 204 29.08 23.41 -30.80
N SER A 205 29.02 24.74 -30.87
CA SER A 205 29.92 25.50 -31.73
C SER A 205 31.38 25.35 -31.32
N VAL A 206 31.69 25.42 -30.01
CA VAL A 206 33.05 25.21 -29.51
C VAL A 206 33.62 23.89 -29.99
N TYR A 207 32.87 22.79 -29.84
CA TYR A 207 33.34 21.48 -30.26
C TYR A 207 33.43 21.31 -31.78
N ILE A 208 32.50 21.89 -32.56
CA ILE A 208 32.61 21.85 -34.02
C ILE A 208 33.86 22.62 -34.49
N HIS A 209 34.17 23.79 -33.92
CA HIS A 209 35.40 24.51 -34.28
C HIS A 209 36.67 23.80 -33.80
N LEU A 210 36.63 23.13 -32.65
CA LEU A 210 37.77 22.40 -32.09
C LEU A 210 38.11 21.12 -32.89
N PHE A 211 37.10 20.35 -33.29
CA PHE A 211 37.29 19.05 -33.94
C PHE A 211 37.13 19.07 -35.45
N ALA A 212 36.47 20.10 -36.00
CA ALA A 212 36.10 20.21 -37.42
C ALA A 212 35.53 18.90 -38.02
N PRO A 213 34.47 18.31 -37.43
CA PRO A 213 34.00 16.96 -37.78
C PRO A 213 33.55 16.84 -39.24
N LYS A 214 33.88 15.71 -39.88
CA LYS A 214 33.63 15.49 -41.32
C LYS A 214 32.16 15.60 -41.73
N HIS A 215 31.21 15.23 -40.87
CA HIS A 215 29.77 15.21 -41.20
C HIS A 215 28.98 16.47 -40.79
N ASN A 216 29.59 17.43 -40.08
CA ASN A 216 28.91 18.72 -39.78
C ASN A 216 28.74 19.59 -41.03
N GLY A 217 29.54 19.32 -42.06
CA GLY A 217 29.53 20.04 -43.32
C GLY A 217 30.22 21.40 -43.24
N ARG A 218 30.37 22.02 -44.41
CA ARG A 218 30.97 23.34 -44.58
C ARG A 218 30.02 24.25 -45.36
N ILE A 219 30.18 25.54 -45.19
CA ILE A 219 29.37 26.60 -45.81
C ILE A 219 30.28 27.64 -46.48
N GLY A 220 29.73 28.43 -47.41
CA GLY A 220 30.46 29.40 -48.22
C GLY A 220 30.67 28.93 -49.66
N ARG A 221 30.91 29.87 -50.59
CA ARG A 221 31.10 29.57 -52.03
C ARG A 221 32.24 28.59 -52.28
N ASN A 222 33.25 28.59 -51.41
CA ASN A 222 34.43 27.73 -51.51
C ASN A 222 34.46 26.63 -50.45
N MET A 223 33.35 26.39 -49.71
CA MET A 223 33.31 25.45 -48.56
C MET A 223 34.42 25.72 -47.53
N ASP A 224 34.76 26.98 -47.31
CA ASP A 224 35.87 27.43 -46.47
C ASP A 224 35.50 27.54 -44.99
N ARG A 225 34.21 27.64 -44.66
CA ARG A 225 33.74 27.87 -43.29
C ARG A 225 33.07 26.64 -42.72
N ILE A 226 33.40 26.33 -41.47
CA ILE A 226 32.74 25.28 -40.69
C ILE A 226 31.27 25.65 -40.47
N ARG A 227 30.36 24.67 -40.61
CA ARG A 227 28.93 24.84 -40.32
C ARG A 227 28.68 24.62 -38.83
N ALA A 228 28.62 25.72 -38.07
CA ALA A 228 28.31 25.74 -36.64
C ALA A 228 27.26 26.82 -36.32
N PRO A 229 26.51 26.70 -35.19
CA PRO A 229 25.55 27.72 -34.76
C PRO A 229 26.17 29.11 -34.54
N LEU A 230 27.37 29.16 -33.95
CA LEU A 230 28.12 30.39 -33.68
C LEU A 230 29.43 30.42 -34.48
N SER A 231 29.82 31.62 -34.89
CA SER A 231 31.14 31.87 -35.50
C SER A 231 32.24 31.89 -34.43
N MET A 232 33.49 31.68 -34.86
CA MET A 232 34.64 31.79 -33.95
C MET A 232 34.74 33.18 -33.29
N SER A 233 34.33 34.24 -33.99
CA SER A 233 34.28 35.59 -33.41
C SER A 233 33.26 35.71 -32.28
N ALA A 234 32.06 35.13 -32.44
CA ALA A 234 31.01 35.14 -31.42
C ALA A 234 31.40 34.28 -30.21
N ILE A 235 32.11 33.18 -30.44
CA ILE A 235 32.69 32.35 -29.37
C ILE A 235 33.73 33.15 -28.59
N ASN A 236 34.68 33.80 -29.27
CA ASN A 236 35.70 34.62 -28.61
C ASN A 236 35.08 35.74 -27.76
N GLU A 237 34.04 36.40 -28.29
CA GLU A 237 33.28 37.41 -27.54
C GLU A 237 32.61 36.80 -26.30
N ALA A 238 31.96 35.64 -26.42
CA ALA A 238 31.33 34.95 -25.30
C ALA A 238 32.33 34.52 -24.20
N PHE A 239 33.58 34.22 -24.57
CA PHE A 239 34.65 33.89 -23.61
C PHE A 239 35.51 35.08 -23.19
N GLY A 240 35.24 36.30 -23.69
CA GLY A 240 36.06 37.48 -23.40
C GLY A 240 37.49 37.42 -23.96
N ILE A 241 37.71 36.65 -25.02
CA ILE A 241 39.02 36.47 -25.65
C ILE A 241 39.22 37.58 -26.70
N THR A 242 40.11 38.53 -26.40
CA THR A 242 40.63 39.47 -27.40
C THR A 242 41.72 38.80 -28.22
N VAL A 243 41.44 38.49 -29.48
CA VAL A 243 42.46 38.05 -30.43
C VAL A 243 43.09 39.28 -31.03
N ASP A 244 44.31 39.63 -30.61
CA ASP A 244 45.09 40.68 -31.26
C ASP A 244 45.29 40.29 -32.73
N LYS A 245 44.87 41.16 -33.64
CA LYS A 245 45.15 40.99 -35.07
C LYS A 245 46.66 41.02 -35.25
N VAL A 246 47.26 39.86 -35.51
CA VAL A 246 48.63 39.78 -36.02
C VAL A 246 48.65 40.55 -37.33
N ALA A 247 49.51 41.59 -37.38
CA ALA A 247 49.72 42.48 -38.51
C ALA A 247 50.30 41.75 -39.73
#